data_AF-A0A143CCV2-F1
#
_entry.id   AF-A0A143CCV2-F1
#
_cell.length_a   1.000
_cell.length_b   1.000
_cell.length_c   1.000
_cell.angle_alpha   90.00
_cell.angle_beta   90.00
_cell.angle_gamma   90.00
#
_symmetry.space_group_name_H-M   'P 1'
#
loop_
_entity.id
_entity.type
_entity.pdbx_description
1 polymer ?
#
loop_
_entity_poly.entity_id
_entity_poly.type
_entity_poly.pdbx_seq_one_letter_code
_entity_poly.pdbx_strand_id
1 'polypeptide(L)'
;MNRRWAVAPDGQKGELTGPNPVDRGKYGSKIHLITERTGLPLSLGISGANVHDSQALIPLVQGIPPVRSRRGRRRRRPGKLHGDKGYDYNHLRRWLRDRRITPRIARKGTNSSQRLGRHRWTIERTMAWLAGCRRLHRRYERKASHFLAFTSIACTLICYRRLTSTDGYQEASV
;
A
#
# COMPACT_ATOMS: atom_id res chain seq x y z
N MET A 1 1.64 5.92 0.00
CA MET A 1 2.24 4.57 0.02
C MET A 1 2.71 4.26 1.43
N ASN A 2 2.30 3.10 1.98
CA ASN A 2 2.69 2.63 3.31
C ASN A 2 2.76 1.08 3.30
N ARG A 3 3.18 0.47 4.42
CA ARG A 3 3.26 -0.98 4.60
C ARG A 3 2.53 -1.46 5.86
N ARG A 4 2.11 -2.72 5.87
CA ARG A 4 1.60 -3.46 7.04
C ARG A 4 2.32 -4.80 7.15
N TRP A 5 2.58 -5.28 8.36
CA TRP A 5 3.12 -6.62 8.59
C TRP A 5 1.99 -7.63 8.78
N ALA A 6 2.17 -8.84 8.23
CA ALA A 6 1.33 -10.00 8.46
C ALA A 6 2.21 -11.15 8.97
N VAL A 7 1.94 -11.62 10.19
CA VAL A 7 2.73 -12.65 10.87
C VAL A 7 2.26 -14.03 10.42
N ALA A 8 3.20 -14.93 10.12
CA ALA A 8 2.92 -16.33 9.83
C ALA A 8 2.79 -17.13 11.16
N PRO A 9 2.00 -18.21 11.21
CA PRO A 9 1.93 -19.07 12.39
C PRO A 9 3.30 -19.69 12.68
N ASP A 10 3.73 -19.58 13.94
CA ASP A 10 4.80 -20.29 14.64
C ASP A 10 5.93 -20.85 13.75
N GLY A 11 6.83 -19.96 13.35
CA GLY A 11 8.08 -20.29 12.68
C GLY A 11 7.95 -20.80 11.24
N GLN A 12 6.74 -20.96 10.69
CA GLN A 12 6.54 -21.57 9.39
C GLN A 12 7.07 -20.69 8.24
N LYS A 13 8.03 -21.24 7.50
CA LYS A 13 8.60 -20.65 6.30
C LYS A 13 7.67 -20.84 5.11
N GLY A 14 7.55 -19.80 4.28
CA GLY A 14 6.82 -19.81 3.01
C GLY A 14 7.39 -18.78 2.01
N GLU A 15 6.89 -18.79 0.79
CA GLU A 15 7.30 -17.85 -0.26
C GLU A 15 7.07 -16.39 0.18
N LEU A 16 8.04 -15.51 -0.07
CA LEU A 16 7.99 -14.11 0.38
C LEU A 16 7.67 -13.96 1.89
N THR A 17 8.15 -14.89 2.71
CA THR A 17 8.26 -14.71 4.17
C THR A 17 9.71 -14.41 4.55
N GLY A 18 9.92 -13.80 5.70
CA GLY A 18 11.25 -13.63 6.29
C GLY A 18 11.15 -13.27 7.77
N PRO A 19 12.27 -13.28 8.51
CA PRO A 19 12.27 -12.89 9.92
C PRO A 19 11.92 -11.41 10.07
N ASN A 20 10.98 -11.10 10.97
CA ASN A 20 10.56 -9.73 11.23
C ASN A 20 11.52 -9.04 12.22
N PRO A 21 12.24 -7.97 11.82
CA PRO A 21 13.17 -7.26 12.70
C PRO A 21 12.49 -6.56 13.89
N VAL A 22 11.17 -6.36 13.87
CA VAL A 22 10.42 -5.71 14.98
C VAL A 22 9.54 -6.67 15.80
N ASP A 23 9.54 -7.97 15.50
CA ASP A 23 8.75 -8.99 16.21
C ASP A 23 9.61 -10.23 16.51
N ARG A 24 10.74 -10.01 17.20
CA ARG A 24 11.66 -11.05 17.69
C ARG A 24 12.07 -12.10 16.64
N GLY A 25 12.17 -11.70 15.37
CA GLY A 25 12.53 -12.60 14.27
C GLY A 25 11.42 -13.54 13.78
N LYS A 26 10.17 -13.43 14.27
CA LYS A 26 9.04 -14.23 13.77
C LYS A 26 8.87 -14.08 12.26
N TYR A 27 8.55 -15.18 11.58
CA TYR A 27 8.37 -15.17 10.13
C TYR A 27 7.08 -14.43 9.75
N GLY A 28 7.16 -13.64 8.69
CA GLY A 28 6.01 -12.92 8.16
C GLY A 28 6.30 -12.21 6.85
N SER A 29 5.34 -11.41 6.43
CA SER A 29 5.37 -10.64 5.18
C SER A 29 4.96 -9.20 5.39
N LYS A 30 5.38 -8.34 4.47
CA LYS A 30 4.86 -6.99 4.31
C LYS A 30 3.81 -6.96 3.21
N ILE A 31 2.68 -6.32 3.48
CA ILE A 31 1.73 -5.82 2.49
C ILE A 31 2.14 -4.37 2.20
N HIS A 32 2.34 -4.04 0.94
CA HIS A 32 2.66 -2.68 0.46
C HIS A 32 1.52 -2.16 -0.40
N LEU A 33 1.08 -0.92 -0.18
CA LEU A 33 -0.10 -0.37 -0.85
C LEU A 33 0.11 1.07 -1.36
N ILE A 34 -0.36 1.33 -2.58
CA ILE A 34 -0.61 2.66 -3.14
C ILE A 34 -2.13 2.88 -3.19
N THR A 35 -2.57 4.04 -2.71
CA THR A 35 -3.97 4.50 -2.78
C THR A 35 -4.08 5.84 -3.51
N GLU A 36 -5.29 6.14 -3.97
CA GLU A 36 -5.74 7.49 -4.30
C GLU A 36 -5.78 8.38 -3.03
N ARG A 37 -5.86 9.71 -3.18
CA ARG A 37 -5.99 10.71 -2.10
C ARG A 37 -7.11 10.40 -1.10
N THR A 38 -8.19 9.79 -1.55
CA THR A 38 -9.36 9.41 -0.73
C THR A 38 -9.20 8.08 0.00
N GLY A 39 -8.17 7.29 -0.30
CA GLY A 39 -7.88 6.00 0.34
C GLY A 39 -8.30 4.76 -0.45
N LEU A 40 -8.84 4.92 -1.67
CA LEU A 40 -9.11 3.81 -2.58
C LEU A 40 -7.79 3.10 -2.97
N PRO A 41 -7.65 1.77 -2.76
CA PRO A 41 -6.56 0.97 -3.29
C PRO A 41 -6.39 1.15 -4.82
N LEU A 42 -5.15 1.38 -5.27
CA LEU A 42 -4.80 1.47 -6.68
C LEU A 42 -3.79 0.40 -7.10
N SER A 43 -2.82 0.08 -6.23
CA SER A 43 -1.85 -0.98 -6.50
C SER A 43 -1.39 -1.62 -5.20
N LEU A 44 -1.14 -2.92 -5.24
CA LEU A 44 -0.89 -3.80 -4.12
C LEU A 44 0.31 -4.72 -4.44
N GLY A 45 1.15 -4.98 -3.44
CA GLY A 45 2.26 -5.92 -3.54
C GLY A 45 2.63 -6.50 -2.18
N ILE A 46 3.34 -7.63 -2.19
CA ILE A 46 3.79 -8.31 -0.98
C ILE A 46 5.30 -8.59 -1.03
N SER A 47 5.94 -8.67 0.14
CA SER A 47 7.36 -9.07 0.27
C SER A 47 7.61 -9.82 1.57
N GLY A 48 8.79 -10.42 1.72
CA GLY A 48 9.28 -10.88 3.03
C GLY A 48 9.33 -9.73 4.04
N ALA A 49 9.19 -10.07 5.33
CA ALA A 49 9.27 -9.11 6.43
C ALA A 49 10.64 -8.39 6.47
N ASN A 50 11.72 -9.13 6.31
CA ASN A 50 13.10 -8.60 6.25
C ASN A 50 13.38 -7.72 5.01
N VAL A 51 12.59 -7.80 3.93
CA VAL A 51 12.84 -7.06 2.69
C VAL A 51 12.68 -5.56 2.93
N HIS A 52 13.68 -4.77 2.51
CA HIS A 52 13.66 -3.32 2.70
C HIS A 52 12.60 -2.65 1.79
N ASP A 53 11.88 -1.67 2.34
CA ASP A 53 10.64 -1.14 1.74
C ASP A 53 10.88 -0.43 0.40
N SER A 54 12.08 0.13 0.19
CA SER A 54 12.50 0.73 -1.08
C SER A 54 12.25 -0.17 -2.30
N GLN A 55 12.38 -1.48 -2.13
CA GLN A 55 12.20 -2.47 -3.21
C GLN A 55 10.75 -2.52 -3.73
N ALA A 56 9.76 -2.15 -2.91
CA ALA A 56 8.35 -2.20 -3.29
C ALA A 56 7.87 -0.99 -4.11
N LEU A 57 8.61 0.14 -4.11
CA LEU A 57 8.12 1.40 -4.70
C LEU A 57 8.00 1.34 -6.22
N ILE A 58 9.04 0.86 -6.90
CA ILE A 58 9.08 0.75 -8.36
C ILE A 58 7.97 -0.16 -8.91
N PRO A 59 7.83 -1.43 -8.47
CA PRO A 59 6.79 -2.32 -8.98
C PRO A 59 5.38 -1.80 -8.66
N LEU A 60 5.15 -1.22 -7.48
CA LEU A 60 3.84 -0.64 -7.14
C LEU A 60 3.46 0.58 -7.98
N VAL A 61 4.41 1.46 -8.32
CA VAL A 61 4.13 2.61 -9.20
C VAL A 61 3.95 2.16 -10.65
N GLN A 62 4.60 1.07 -11.08
CA GLN A 62 4.35 0.46 -12.39
C GLN A 62 2.99 -0.25 -12.46
N GLY A 63 2.57 -0.91 -11.37
CA GLY A 63 1.29 -1.60 -11.24
C GLY A 63 0.07 -0.71 -11.00
N ILE A 64 0.15 0.60 -11.22
CA ILE A 64 -1.01 1.50 -11.15
C ILE A 64 -1.85 1.33 -12.43
N PRO A 65 -3.14 0.95 -12.33
CA PRO A 65 -4.00 0.77 -13.49
C PRO A 65 -4.30 2.10 -14.20
N PRO A 66 -4.84 2.09 -15.43
CA PRO A 66 -5.25 3.30 -16.13
C PRO A 66 -6.47 3.95 -15.46
N VAL A 67 -6.24 4.96 -14.61
CA VAL A 67 -7.29 5.69 -13.90
C VAL A 67 -7.98 6.68 -14.85
N ARG A 68 -9.33 6.74 -14.81
CA ARG A 68 -10.10 7.71 -15.60
C ARG A 68 -9.73 9.14 -15.19
N SER A 69 -9.39 9.96 -16.17
CA SER A 69 -9.15 11.39 -16.02
C SER A 69 -10.41 12.18 -16.34
N ARG A 70 -10.65 13.30 -15.63
CA ARG A 70 -11.78 14.21 -15.87
C ARG A 70 -11.84 14.75 -17.30
N ARG A 71 -10.68 14.90 -17.95
CA ARG A 71 -10.52 15.22 -19.38
C ARG A 71 -9.30 14.47 -19.93
N GLY A 72 -9.35 14.04 -21.21
CA GLY A 72 -8.25 13.37 -21.92
C GLY A 72 -7.96 11.92 -21.51
N ARG A 73 -6.87 11.36 -22.05
CA ARG A 73 -6.45 9.95 -21.92
C ARG A 73 -6.23 9.52 -20.46
N ARG A 74 -6.73 8.32 -20.11
CA ARG A 74 -6.58 7.68 -18.78
C ARG A 74 -5.13 7.75 -18.28
N ARG A 75 -4.94 8.19 -17.03
CA ARG A 75 -3.61 8.38 -16.43
C ARG A 75 -3.16 7.11 -15.70
N ARG A 76 -1.98 6.61 -16.07
CA ARG A 76 -1.28 5.50 -15.37
C ARG A 76 -0.23 5.98 -14.35
N ARG A 77 -0.04 7.30 -14.19
CA ARG A 77 0.99 7.89 -13.30
C ARG A 77 0.41 9.04 -12.47
N PRO A 78 0.67 9.10 -11.15
CA PRO A 78 0.24 10.20 -10.30
C PRO A 78 1.13 11.43 -10.51
N GLY A 79 0.58 12.65 -10.41
CA GLY A 79 1.41 13.87 -10.49
C GLY A 79 2.30 14.08 -9.25
N LYS A 80 1.88 13.56 -8.09
CA LYS A 80 2.60 13.62 -6.81
C LYS A 80 2.44 12.29 -6.09
N LEU A 81 3.53 11.70 -5.58
CA LEU A 81 3.50 10.46 -4.79
C LEU A 81 3.91 10.74 -3.35
N HIS A 82 3.00 10.49 -2.40
CA HIS A 82 3.29 10.58 -0.97
C HIS A 82 3.79 9.24 -0.42
N GLY A 83 4.92 9.25 0.28
CA GLY A 83 5.56 8.04 0.80
C GLY A 83 6.14 8.22 2.21
N ASP A 84 6.21 7.11 2.93
CA ASP A 84 6.86 7.00 4.24
C ASP A 84 8.38 7.28 4.19
N LYS A 85 9.00 7.64 5.32
CA LYS A 85 10.45 7.79 5.50
C LYS A 85 11.23 6.54 5.07
N GLY A 86 10.63 5.34 5.13
CA GLY A 86 11.21 4.11 4.60
C GLY A 86 11.55 4.14 3.10
N TYR A 87 10.96 5.06 2.34
CA TYR A 87 11.19 5.24 0.90
C TYR A 87 12.20 6.37 0.57
N ASP A 88 12.84 6.97 1.56
CA ASP A 88 13.75 8.10 1.37
C ASP A 88 15.11 7.67 0.82
N TYR A 89 15.18 7.46 -0.50
CA TYR A 89 16.40 7.11 -1.22
C TYR A 89 16.54 7.97 -2.49
N ASN A 90 17.76 8.44 -2.75
CA ASN A 90 18.04 9.33 -3.89
C ASN A 90 17.72 8.66 -5.23
N HIS A 91 17.96 7.35 -5.40
CA HIS A 91 17.63 6.63 -6.62
C HIS A 91 16.11 6.57 -6.87
N LEU A 92 15.29 6.34 -5.84
CA LEU A 92 13.81 6.37 -5.96
C LEU A 92 13.31 7.78 -6.27
N ARG A 93 13.91 8.81 -5.67
CA ARG A 93 13.58 10.22 -5.93
C ARG A 93 13.91 10.63 -7.38
N ARG A 94 15.02 10.14 -7.95
CA ARG A 94 15.37 10.31 -9.38
C ARG A 94 14.34 9.59 -10.27
N TRP A 95 14.19 8.28 -10.09
CA TRP A 95 13.26 7.44 -10.87
C TRP A 95 11.82 7.98 -10.94
N LEU A 96 11.33 8.59 -9.84
CA LEU A 96 10.04 9.27 -9.82
C LEU A 96 10.03 10.57 -10.66
N ARG A 97 11.06 11.42 -10.53
CA ARG A 97 11.20 12.66 -11.31
C ARG A 97 11.34 12.40 -12.80
N ASP A 98 12.13 11.40 -13.20
CA ASP A 98 12.32 10.98 -14.59
C ASP A 98 10.98 10.57 -15.24
N ARG A 99 10.05 10.07 -14.42
CA ARG A 99 8.68 9.69 -14.80
C ARG A 99 7.66 10.84 -14.68
N ARG A 100 8.10 12.06 -14.38
CA ARG A 100 7.31 13.28 -14.10
C ARG A 100 6.39 13.17 -12.88
N ILE A 101 6.78 12.36 -11.88
CA ILE A 101 6.07 12.16 -10.61
C ILE A 101 6.80 12.94 -9.51
N THR A 102 6.14 13.89 -8.86
CA THR A 102 6.76 14.64 -7.74
C THR A 102 6.88 13.78 -6.48
N PRO A 103 8.09 13.49 -5.96
CA PRO A 103 8.24 12.70 -4.74
C PRO A 103 7.97 13.54 -3.47
N ARG A 104 6.83 13.30 -2.81
CA ARG A 104 6.48 13.84 -1.48
C ARG A 104 6.78 12.79 -0.40
N ILE A 105 8.05 12.40 -0.36
CA ILE A 105 8.63 11.47 0.62
C ILE A 105 9.32 12.31 1.70
N ALA A 106 9.09 12.01 2.98
CA ALA A 106 9.78 12.70 4.07
C ALA A 106 11.25 12.29 4.18
N ARG A 107 12.13 13.25 4.49
CA ARG A 107 13.55 12.95 4.70
C ARG A 107 13.77 12.23 6.04
N LYS A 108 14.66 11.22 6.05
CA LYS A 108 15.24 10.66 7.28
C LYS A 108 16.09 11.74 7.96
N GLY A 109 16.18 11.72 9.29
CA GLY A 109 16.90 12.74 10.09
C GLY A 109 16.24 14.11 10.17
N THR A 110 15.83 14.70 9.04
CA THR A 110 15.45 16.13 8.97
C THR A 110 13.99 16.44 9.35
N ASN A 111 13.04 15.57 9.01
CA ASN A 111 11.61 15.91 9.13
C ASN A 111 11.00 15.43 10.45
N SER A 112 10.48 16.35 11.29
CA SER A 112 9.63 16.01 12.44
C SER A 112 8.45 15.10 12.03
N SER A 113 8.14 14.13 12.87
CA SER A 113 7.07 13.15 12.61
C SER A 113 5.66 13.75 12.66
N GLN A 114 5.47 14.90 13.32
CA GLN A 114 4.17 15.56 13.49
C GLN A 114 3.55 16.04 12.16
N ARG A 115 4.35 16.65 11.27
CA ARG A 115 3.85 17.20 9.98
C ARG A 115 3.47 16.12 8.95
N LEU A 116 3.67 14.83 9.25
CA LEU A 116 3.39 13.71 8.35
C LEU A 116 1.93 13.23 8.38
N GLY A 117 1.19 13.49 9.48
CA GLY A 117 -0.14 12.91 9.72
C GLY A 117 -1.17 13.20 8.63
N ARG A 118 -1.26 14.45 8.15
CA ARG A 118 -2.34 14.91 7.24
C ARG A 118 -2.49 14.10 5.94
N HIS A 119 -1.41 13.50 5.43
CA HIS A 119 -1.45 12.63 4.25
C HIS A 119 -1.20 11.15 4.54
N ARG A 120 -0.66 10.84 5.72
CA ARG A 120 -0.48 9.45 6.18
C ARG A 120 -1.78 8.82 6.66
N TRP A 121 -2.63 9.58 7.36
CA TRP A 121 -3.85 9.04 7.96
C TRP A 121 -4.76 8.34 6.95
N THR A 122 -4.87 8.83 5.72
CA THR A 122 -5.66 8.15 4.68
C THR A 122 -5.13 6.76 4.33
N ILE A 123 -3.81 6.61 4.13
CA ILE A 123 -3.21 5.30 3.81
C ILE A 123 -3.17 4.37 5.03
N GLU A 124 -3.03 4.94 6.24
CA GLU A 124 -3.12 4.21 7.51
C GLU A 124 -4.54 3.69 7.75
N ARG A 125 -5.58 4.48 7.44
CA ARG A 125 -6.99 4.06 7.51
C ARG A 125 -7.28 2.91 6.55
N THR A 126 -6.79 2.96 5.31
CA THR A 126 -6.95 1.84 4.36
C THR A 126 -6.21 0.59 4.83
N MET A 127 -5.02 0.73 5.44
CA MET A 127 -4.32 -0.39 6.07
C MET A 127 -5.05 -0.95 7.31
N ALA A 128 -5.76 -0.11 8.07
CA ALA A 128 -6.61 -0.55 9.18
C ALA A 128 -7.86 -1.30 8.68
N TRP A 129 -8.45 -0.91 7.55
CA TRP A 129 -9.52 -1.68 6.91
C TRP A 129 -9.06 -3.05 6.43
N LEU A 130 -7.88 -3.14 5.82
CA LEU A 130 -7.24 -4.43 5.49
C LEU A 130 -6.93 -5.26 6.75
N ALA A 131 -6.60 -4.62 7.87
CA ALA A 131 -6.37 -5.29 9.15
C ALA A 131 -7.66 -5.87 9.77
N GLY A 132 -8.81 -5.21 9.55
CA GLY A 132 -10.12 -5.67 10.00
C GLY A 132 -10.62 -6.92 9.28
N CYS A 133 -10.07 -7.23 8.09
CA CYS A 133 -10.32 -8.51 7.43
C CYS A 133 -9.63 -9.64 8.22
N ARG A 134 -10.38 -10.36 9.07
CA ARG A 134 -9.88 -11.47 9.93
C ARG A 134 -8.97 -12.46 9.19
N ARG A 135 -9.26 -12.74 7.90
CA ARG A 135 -8.47 -13.60 7.02
C ARG A 135 -7.01 -13.15 6.81
N LEU A 136 -6.73 -11.86 6.94
CA LEU A 136 -5.39 -11.25 6.78
C LEU A 136 -4.70 -10.94 8.12
N HIS A 137 -5.33 -11.27 9.26
CA HIS A 137 -4.78 -10.97 10.58
C HIS A 137 -3.53 -11.82 10.89
N ARG A 138 -3.57 -13.12 10.54
CA ARG A 138 -2.39 -14.00 10.43
C ARG A 138 -2.31 -14.50 8.99
N ARG A 139 -1.10 -14.61 8.44
CA ARG A 139 -0.86 -15.23 7.13
C ARG A 139 -0.76 -16.73 7.30
N TYR A 140 -1.76 -17.49 6.86
CA TYR A 140 -1.71 -18.97 6.90
C TYR A 140 -1.16 -19.57 5.58
N GLU A 141 -1.03 -18.76 4.54
CA GLU A 141 -0.73 -19.20 3.18
C GLU A 141 0.77 -19.38 2.99
N ARG A 142 1.23 -20.61 2.74
CA ARG A 142 2.64 -20.87 2.39
C ARG A 142 3.04 -20.29 1.03
N LYS A 143 2.14 -20.34 0.03
CA LYS A 143 2.34 -19.72 -1.29
C LYS A 143 2.07 -18.22 -1.27
N ALA A 144 2.93 -17.44 -1.91
CA ALA A 144 2.82 -15.98 -2.01
C ALA A 144 1.61 -15.56 -2.85
N SER A 145 1.32 -16.29 -3.93
CA SER A 145 0.17 -16.05 -4.81
C SER A 145 -1.17 -16.08 -4.06
N HIS A 146 -1.37 -17.05 -3.17
CA HIS A 146 -2.60 -17.18 -2.38
C HIS A 146 -2.75 -16.01 -1.39
N PHE A 147 -1.66 -15.61 -0.72
CA PHE A 147 -1.68 -14.47 0.20
C PHE A 147 -1.96 -13.15 -0.54
N LEU A 148 -1.37 -12.96 -1.71
CA LEU A 148 -1.65 -11.83 -2.59
C LEU A 148 -3.11 -11.84 -3.05
N ALA A 149 -3.66 -13.00 -3.42
CA ALA A 149 -5.06 -13.13 -3.84
C ALA A 149 -6.04 -12.73 -2.73
N PHE A 150 -5.89 -13.25 -1.49
CA PHE A 150 -6.72 -12.81 -0.36
C PHE A 150 -6.59 -11.31 -0.08
N THR A 151 -5.38 -10.76 -0.20
CA THR A 151 -5.15 -9.33 0.02
C THR A 151 -5.78 -8.47 -1.10
N SER A 152 -5.78 -8.97 -2.34
CA SER A 152 -6.48 -8.36 -3.48
C SER A 152 -7.99 -8.38 -3.29
N ILE A 153 -8.56 -9.52 -2.86
CA ILE A 153 -10.01 -9.62 -2.55
C ILE A 153 -10.40 -8.60 -1.47
N ALA A 154 -9.60 -8.45 -0.41
CA ALA A 154 -9.84 -7.44 0.61
C ALA A 154 -9.76 -6.00 0.07
N CYS A 155 -8.83 -5.71 -0.84
CA CYS A 155 -8.79 -4.42 -1.55
C CYS A 155 -10.04 -4.21 -2.42
N THR A 156 -10.51 -5.22 -3.14
CA THR A 156 -11.74 -5.18 -3.94
C THR A 156 -12.97 -4.91 -3.07
N LEU A 157 -13.08 -5.55 -1.90
CA LEU A 157 -14.16 -5.28 -0.94
C LEU A 157 -14.15 -3.84 -0.40
N ILE A 158 -12.96 -3.26 -0.17
CA ILE A 158 -12.82 -1.84 0.20
C ILE A 158 -13.28 -0.92 -0.94
N CYS A 159 -12.91 -1.23 -2.19
CA CYS A 159 -13.35 -0.48 -3.37
C CYS A 159 -14.88 -0.58 -3.56
N TYR A 160 -15.44 -1.79 -3.49
CA TYR A 160 -16.87 -2.05 -3.63
C TYR A 160 -17.69 -1.25 -2.62
N ARG A 161 -17.38 -1.36 -1.32
CA ARG A 161 -18.06 -0.61 -0.25
C ARG A 161 -18.00 0.90 -0.46
N ARG A 162 -16.91 1.42 -1.04
CA ARG A 162 -16.77 2.86 -1.34
C ARG A 162 -17.62 3.31 -2.53
N LEU A 163 -17.82 2.44 -3.52
CA LEU A 163 -18.73 2.72 -4.63
C LEU A 163 -20.18 2.76 -4.11
N THR A 164 -20.64 1.69 -3.46
CA THR A 164 -22.03 1.60 -2.98
C THR A 164 -22.39 2.67 -1.93
N SER A 165 -21.45 3.09 -1.07
CA SER A 165 -21.67 4.22 -0.16
C SER A 165 -21.68 5.60 -0.84
N THR A 166 -21.31 5.69 -2.12
CA THR A 166 -21.41 6.91 -2.93
C THR A 166 -22.73 6.94 -3.70
N ASP A 167 -23.18 5.79 -4.21
CA ASP A 167 -24.41 5.66 -5.00
C ASP A 167 -25.66 5.98 -4.17
N GLY A 168 -25.70 5.59 -2.89
CA GLY A 168 -26.80 5.91 -1.95
C GLY A 168 -26.98 7.40 -1.62
N TYR A 169 -26.08 8.29 -2.09
CA TYR A 169 -26.28 9.74 -2.04
C TYR A 169 -26.90 10.32 -3.32
N GLN A 170 -27.00 9.55 -4.41
CA GLN A 170 -27.64 10.01 -5.66
C GLN A 170 -29.14 9.69 -5.70
N GLU A 171 -29.60 8.62 -5.04
CA GLU A 171 -31.04 8.29 -4.96
C GLU A 171 -31.80 9.16 -3.96
N ALA A 172 -31.13 9.76 -2.97
CA ALA A 172 -31.75 10.63 -1.97
C ALA A 172 -31.85 12.12 -2.40
N SER A 173 -31.92 12.39 -3.71
CA SER A 173 -31.95 13.75 -4.28
C SER A 173 -32.71 13.82 -5.62
N VAL A 174 -33.72 12.96 -5.76
CA VAL A 174 -34.70 12.96 -6.86
C VAL A 174 -36.10 12.99 -6.26
#